data_AF-A0A4Q3YND7-F1
#
_entry.id   AF-A0A4Q3YND7-F1
#
_cell.length_a   1.000
_cell.length_b   1.000
_cell.length_c   1.000
_cell.angle_alpha   90.00
_cell.angle_beta   90.00
_cell.angle_gamma   90.00
#
_symmetry.space_group_name_H-M   'P 1'
#
loop_
_entity.id
_entity.type
_entity.pdbx_description
1 polymer ?
#
loop_
_entity_poly.entity_id
_entity_poly.type
_entity_poly.pdbx_seq_one_letter_code
_entity_poly.pdbx_strand_id
1 'polypeptide(L)'
;MRLADFIETNIAEIVAQAEGFAKTMGPAAQRLDGEALRDHIPDMLDVIVADLRTPQTSDQAKIKSEGKFAPASDATRTAAQTHAGTRALQGFDVVQLVSEYRVLRATVLRLWTEENSDTASSANEIQRFNEGVDQAIAESVGFFAAEMERWRNVFLGILGHELRGPLSAILLATEVIGGMSMDTPIAKNVARIVDGGERMRALLDDLLDFNRASFGLGILIDRKPTNLALTRCNSQPRSRKLIDMRDLVLDIHLAARGPQDSQWESRRPVVANTLVTAARARVQ
;
A
#
# COMPACT_ATOMS: atom_id res chain seq x y z
N MET A 1 37.19 -22.26 2.49
CA MET A 1 36.24 -22.12 3.61
C MET A 1 34.83 -21.99 3.04
N ARG A 2 33.81 -22.63 3.64
CA ARG A 2 32.43 -22.46 3.15
C ARG A 2 31.95 -21.04 3.44
N LEU A 3 31.01 -20.53 2.64
CA LEU A 3 30.57 -19.14 2.76
C LEU A 3 29.85 -18.89 4.10
N ALA A 4 29.08 -19.87 4.59
CA ALA A 4 28.44 -19.79 5.90
C ALA A 4 29.47 -19.60 7.04
N ASP A 5 30.54 -20.40 7.06
CA ASP A 5 31.58 -20.32 8.08
C ASP A 5 32.33 -18.96 8.02
N PHE A 6 32.54 -18.44 6.79
CA PHE A 6 33.14 -17.14 6.58
C PHE A 6 32.28 -16.00 7.14
N ILE A 7 30.97 -16.01 6.86
CA ILE A 7 30.05 -14.96 7.33
C ILE A 7 30.01 -14.93 8.86
N GLU A 8 29.90 -16.09 9.51
CA GLU A 8 29.90 -16.19 10.98
C GLU A 8 31.20 -15.67 11.60
N THR A 9 32.34 -15.98 10.99
CA THR A 9 33.66 -15.56 11.49
C THR A 9 33.90 -14.07 11.30
N ASN A 10 33.38 -13.48 10.21
CA ASN A 10 33.68 -12.11 9.79
C ASN A 10 32.49 -11.14 9.93
N ILE A 11 31.46 -11.49 10.69
CA ILE A 11 30.22 -10.71 10.78
C ILE A 11 30.47 -9.25 11.19
N ALA A 12 31.39 -9.02 12.13
CA ALA A 12 31.71 -7.67 12.60
C ALA A 12 32.31 -6.79 11.50
N GLU A 13 33.19 -7.35 10.66
CA GLU A 13 33.80 -6.63 9.54
C GLU A 13 32.79 -6.39 8.42
N ILE A 14 31.99 -7.40 8.07
CA ILE A 14 30.94 -7.29 7.05
C ILE A 14 29.96 -6.17 7.41
N VAL A 15 29.50 -6.16 8.66
CA VAL A 15 28.56 -5.16 9.19
C VAL A 15 29.19 -3.76 9.19
N ALA A 16 30.45 -3.64 9.61
CA ALA A 16 31.15 -2.35 9.63
C ALA A 16 31.33 -1.77 8.20
N GLN A 17 31.68 -2.61 7.22
CA GLN A 17 31.81 -2.17 5.82
C GLN A 17 30.46 -1.80 5.21
N ALA A 18 29.40 -2.57 5.50
CA ALA A 18 28.04 -2.25 5.07
C ALA A 18 27.54 -0.93 5.66
N GLU A 19 27.79 -0.68 6.95
CA GLU A 19 27.46 0.58 7.64
C GLU A 19 28.15 1.79 6.96
N GLY A 20 29.44 1.65 6.65
CA GLY A 20 30.23 2.71 6.02
C GLY A 20 29.62 3.18 4.68
N PHE A 21 29.13 2.23 3.88
CA PHE A 21 28.44 2.58 2.64
C PHE A 21 27.01 3.07 2.89
N ALA A 22 26.26 2.50 3.84
CA ALA A 22 24.90 2.93 4.14
C ALA A 22 24.83 4.44 4.48
N LYS A 23 25.84 4.98 5.19
CA LYS A 23 25.99 6.42 5.47
C LYS A 23 26.00 7.31 4.22
N THR A 24 26.35 6.75 3.06
CA THR A 24 26.38 7.47 1.77
C THR A 24 25.05 7.51 1.04
N MET A 25 24.04 6.75 1.50
CA MET A 25 22.73 6.61 0.85
C MET A 25 21.78 7.79 1.12
N GLY A 26 22.26 9.01 0.87
CA GLY A 26 21.44 10.21 0.92
C GLY A 26 21.06 10.69 2.33
N PRO A 27 20.17 11.69 2.42
CA PRO A 27 19.96 12.44 3.66
C PRO A 27 19.32 11.64 4.80
N ALA A 28 18.54 10.58 4.49
CA ALA A 28 17.91 9.75 5.51
C ALA A 28 18.94 8.96 6.32
N ALA A 29 19.89 8.33 5.64
CA ALA A 29 20.97 7.57 6.28
C ALA A 29 21.92 8.46 7.10
N GLN A 30 22.17 9.71 6.66
CA GLN A 30 23.03 10.66 7.38
C GLN A 30 22.47 11.11 8.74
N ARG A 31 21.17 10.94 8.97
CA ARG A 31 20.52 11.27 10.26
C ARG A 31 20.57 10.11 11.27
N LEU A 32 20.94 8.91 10.83
CA LEU A 32 21.02 7.74 11.68
C LEU A 32 22.42 7.61 12.28
N ASP A 33 22.49 7.15 13.53
CA ASP A 33 23.75 6.73 14.12
C ASP A 33 24.18 5.35 13.59
N GLY A 34 25.41 4.95 13.93
CA GLY A 34 25.95 3.67 13.47
C GLY A 34 25.22 2.46 14.03
N GLU A 35 24.57 2.57 15.19
CA GLU A 35 23.77 1.49 15.76
C GLU A 35 22.49 1.27 14.95
N ALA A 36 21.73 2.34 14.68
CA ALA A 36 20.54 2.31 13.85
C ALA A 36 20.81 1.88 12.40
N LEU A 37 22.02 2.12 11.87
CA LEU A 37 22.41 1.62 10.55
C LEU A 37 22.74 0.13 10.55
N ARG A 38 23.27 -0.42 11.66
CA ARG A 38 23.63 -1.84 11.78
C ARG A 38 22.48 -2.73 12.23
N ASP A 39 21.56 -2.19 13.03
CA ASP A 39 20.42 -2.80 13.71
C ASP A 39 20.09 -4.26 13.28
N HIS A 40 19.43 -4.44 12.14
CA HIS A 40 18.94 -5.76 11.70
C HIS A 40 19.89 -6.52 10.76
N ILE A 41 21.06 -5.97 10.43
CA ILE A 41 22.00 -6.62 9.49
C ILE A 41 22.50 -7.97 10.04
N PRO A 42 22.91 -8.10 11.32
CA PRO A 42 23.32 -9.38 11.89
C PRO A 42 22.22 -10.45 11.80
N ASP A 43 20.99 -10.11 12.20
CA ASP A 43 19.85 -11.04 12.16
C ASP A 43 19.53 -11.50 10.73
N MET A 44 19.62 -10.60 9.75
CA MET A 44 19.46 -10.96 8.34
C MET A 44 20.56 -11.92 7.85
N LEU A 45 21.81 -11.69 8.27
CA LEU A 45 22.91 -12.59 7.94
C LEU A 45 22.73 -13.95 8.61
N ASP A 46 22.26 -14.01 9.86
CA ASP A 46 21.99 -15.27 10.57
C ASP A 46 20.93 -16.10 9.85
N VAL A 47 19.85 -15.47 9.35
CA VAL A 47 18.83 -16.16 8.53
C VAL A 47 19.44 -16.72 7.25
N ILE A 48 20.28 -15.95 6.56
CA ILE A 48 20.94 -16.40 5.32
C ILE A 48 21.93 -17.53 5.62
N VAL A 49 22.71 -17.43 6.68
CA VAL A 49 23.66 -18.46 7.13
C VAL A 49 22.92 -19.74 7.49
N ALA A 50 21.83 -19.65 8.23
CA ALA A 50 20.98 -20.80 8.55
C ALA A 50 20.49 -21.48 7.27
N ASP A 51 20.04 -20.70 6.27
CA ASP A 51 19.64 -21.23 4.97
C ASP A 51 20.82 -21.93 4.27
N LEU A 52 22.00 -21.30 4.20
CA LEU A 52 23.21 -21.88 3.61
C LEU A 52 23.63 -23.20 4.27
N ARG A 53 23.31 -23.41 5.54
CA ARG A 53 23.60 -24.67 6.24
C ARG A 53 22.58 -25.79 5.96
N THR A 54 21.40 -25.48 5.42
CA THR A 54 20.40 -26.50 5.07
C THR A 54 20.78 -27.27 3.79
N PRO A 55 20.53 -28.59 3.72
CA PRO A 55 20.61 -29.33 2.47
C PRO A 55 19.54 -28.85 1.47
N GLN A 56 19.91 -28.73 0.19
CA GLN A 56 19.04 -28.25 -0.88
C GLN A 56 19.10 -29.19 -2.08
N THR A 57 17.94 -29.62 -2.58
CA THR A 57 17.82 -30.39 -3.84
C THR A 57 17.79 -29.46 -5.05
N SER A 58 17.99 -30.02 -6.26
CA SER A 58 17.88 -29.25 -7.51
C SER A 58 16.51 -28.63 -7.71
N ASP A 59 15.44 -29.31 -7.29
CA ASP A 59 14.07 -28.80 -7.41
C ASP A 59 13.83 -27.65 -6.44
N GLN A 60 14.32 -27.77 -5.20
CA GLN A 60 14.28 -26.69 -4.21
C GLN A 60 15.06 -25.46 -4.69
N ALA A 61 16.24 -25.67 -5.27
CA ALA A 61 17.05 -24.60 -5.86
C ALA A 61 16.28 -23.85 -6.95
N LYS A 62 15.64 -24.60 -7.86
CA LYS A 62 14.82 -24.01 -8.91
C LYS A 62 13.66 -23.19 -8.34
N ILE A 63 12.91 -23.72 -7.38
CA ILE A 63 11.77 -23.03 -6.75
C ILE A 63 12.22 -21.73 -6.07
N LYS A 64 13.33 -21.76 -5.32
CA LYS A 64 13.92 -20.57 -4.68
C LYS A 64 14.35 -19.53 -5.70
N SER A 65 15.06 -19.95 -6.76
CA SER A 65 15.51 -19.04 -7.83
C SER A 65 14.37 -18.36 -8.58
N GLU A 66 13.18 -18.99 -8.62
CA GLU A 66 11.96 -18.42 -9.22
C GLU A 66 11.18 -17.53 -8.25
N GLY A 67 11.65 -17.36 -7.00
CA GLY A 67 10.96 -16.57 -5.96
C GLY A 67 9.65 -17.21 -5.46
N LYS A 68 9.46 -18.52 -5.68
CA LYS A 68 8.24 -19.26 -5.31
C LYS A 68 8.33 -19.95 -3.95
N PHE A 69 9.43 -19.75 -3.24
CA PHE A 69 9.63 -20.35 -1.93
C PHE A 69 8.85 -19.55 -0.87
N ALA A 70 7.93 -20.22 -0.19
CA ALA A 70 7.24 -19.64 0.95
C ALA A 70 8.19 -19.68 2.17
N PRO A 71 8.35 -18.58 2.94
CA PRO A 71 9.19 -18.60 4.12
C PRO A 71 8.70 -19.65 5.11
N ALA A 72 9.62 -20.42 5.67
CA ALA A 72 9.34 -21.51 6.60
C ALA A 72 9.06 -21.03 8.05
N SER A 73 9.05 -19.72 8.29
CA SER A 73 9.03 -19.15 9.65
C SER A 73 7.62 -19.00 10.21
N ASP A 74 7.40 -19.55 11.40
CA ASP A 74 6.23 -19.30 12.25
C ASP A 74 6.28 -17.91 12.94
N ALA A 75 7.36 -17.13 12.74
CA ALA A 75 7.49 -15.81 13.32
C ALA A 75 6.50 -14.81 12.70
N THR A 76 6.00 -13.88 13.53
CA THR A 76 5.09 -12.82 13.08
C THR A 76 5.70 -11.92 11.99
N ARG A 77 7.03 -11.73 12.02
CA ARG A 77 7.82 -11.04 10.99
C ARG A 77 9.20 -11.68 10.84
N THR A 78 9.72 -11.72 9.61
CA THR A 78 11.12 -12.11 9.34
C THR A 78 12.07 -10.95 9.62
N ALA A 79 13.37 -11.23 9.77
CA ALA A 79 14.40 -10.18 9.96
C ALA A 79 14.38 -9.16 8.81
N ALA A 80 14.18 -9.61 7.57
CA ALA A 80 14.05 -8.75 6.41
C ALA A 80 12.81 -7.84 6.45
N GLN A 81 11.68 -8.35 6.94
CA GLN A 81 10.46 -7.55 7.14
C GLN A 81 10.61 -6.53 8.29
N THR A 82 11.26 -6.92 9.38
CA THR A 82 11.57 -6.00 10.50
C THR A 82 12.50 -4.88 10.04
N HIS A 83 13.56 -5.20 9.29
CA HIS A 83 14.45 -4.23 8.66
C HIS A 83 13.69 -3.25 7.76
N ALA A 84 12.84 -3.76 6.86
CA ALA A 84 12.02 -2.96 5.97
C ALA A 84 11.10 -1.98 6.71
N GLY A 85 10.42 -2.45 7.76
CA GLY A 85 9.53 -1.62 8.57
C GLY A 85 10.27 -0.48 9.27
N THR A 86 11.42 -0.78 9.85
CA THR A 86 12.28 0.23 10.50
C THR A 86 12.77 1.28 9.50
N ARG A 87 13.22 0.86 8.31
CA ARG A 87 13.66 1.78 7.25
C ARG A 87 12.53 2.67 6.71
N ALA A 88 11.32 2.13 6.56
CA ALA A 88 10.15 2.92 6.19
C ALA A 88 9.88 4.05 7.20
N LEU A 89 9.94 3.74 8.50
CA LEU A 89 9.76 4.73 9.57
C LEU A 89 10.89 5.78 9.61
N GLN A 90 12.10 5.39 9.21
CA GLN A 90 13.27 6.28 9.11
C GLN A 90 13.27 7.14 7.84
N GLY A 91 12.28 6.98 6.96
CA GLY A 91 12.09 7.78 5.75
C GLY A 91 12.99 7.37 4.59
N PHE A 92 13.42 6.11 4.55
CA PHE A 92 14.07 5.55 3.38
C PHE A 92 13.04 5.34 2.26
N ASP A 93 13.47 5.44 1.01
CA ASP A 93 12.73 4.95 -0.14
C ASP A 93 13.11 3.50 -0.48
N VAL A 94 12.34 2.88 -1.39
CA VAL A 94 12.56 1.49 -1.81
C VAL A 94 13.91 1.28 -2.51
N VAL A 95 14.43 2.30 -3.20
CA VAL A 95 15.70 2.22 -3.92
C VAL A 95 16.87 2.22 -2.93
N GLN A 96 16.78 3.02 -1.87
CA GLN A 96 17.74 3.03 -0.76
C GLN A 96 17.71 1.68 -0.04
N LEU A 97 16.53 1.16 0.29
CA LEU A 97 16.36 -0.16 0.91
C LEU A 97 17.03 -1.27 0.09
N VAL A 98 16.73 -1.37 -1.21
CA VAL A 98 17.36 -2.36 -2.10
C VAL A 98 18.86 -2.13 -2.23
N SER A 99 19.32 -0.89 -2.15
CA SER A 99 20.75 -0.56 -2.20
C SER A 99 21.51 -1.10 -0.98
N GLU A 100 20.89 -1.18 0.21
CA GLU A 100 21.50 -1.83 1.39
C GLU A 100 21.78 -3.31 1.14
N TYR A 101 20.82 -4.05 0.59
CA TYR A 101 21.04 -5.45 0.23
C TYR A 101 22.11 -5.63 -0.85
N ARG A 102 22.12 -4.76 -1.87
CA ARG A 102 23.13 -4.80 -2.94
C ARG A 102 24.54 -4.64 -2.38
N VAL A 103 24.72 -3.75 -1.42
CA VAL A 103 25.99 -3.44 -0.78
C VAL A 103 26.42 -4.54 0.15
N LEU A 104 25.49 -5.06 0.96
CA LEU A 104 25.75 -6.20 1.83
C LEU A 104 26.22 -7.40 1.00
N ARG A 105 25.48 -7.75 -0.06
CA ARG A 105 25.84 -8.82 -0.99
C ARG A 105 27.22 -8.63 -1.61
N ALA A 106 27.49 -7.43 -2.13
CA ALA A 106 28.79 -7.12 -2.74
C ALA A 106 29.95 -7.20 -1.73
N THR A 107 29.70 -6.80 -0.48
CA THR A 107 30.70 -6.83 0.60
C THR A 107 31.02 -8.26 1.00
N VAL A 108 30.00 -9.07 1.27
CA VAL A 108 30.17 -10.50 1.62
C VAL A 108 30.92 -11.23 0.52
N LEU A 109 30.48 -11.09 -0.74
CA LEU A 109 31.10 -11.80 -1.86
C LEU A 109 32.54 -11.35 -2.12
N ARG A 110 32.82 -10.04 -2.07
CA ARG A 110 34.18 -9.50 -2.26
C ARG A 110 35.14 -10.07 -1.21
N LEU A 111 34.85 -9.89 0.07
CA LEU A 111 35.72 -10.33 1.15
C LEU A 111 35.93 -11.84 1.14
N TRP A 112 34.87 -12.61 0.86
CA TRP A 112 34.98 -14.06 0.78
C TRP A 112 35.85 -14.53 -0.38
N THR A 113 35.72 -13.91 -1.57
CA THR A 113 36.54 -14.25 -2.75
C THR A 113 38.01 -13.86 -2.62
N GLU A 114 38.32 -12.81 -1.84
CA GLU A 114 39.69 -12.41 -1.55
C GLU A 114 40.41 -13.46 -0.68
N GLU A 115 39.68 -14.15 0.22
CA GLU A 115 40.22 -15.20 1.09
C GLU A 115 40.14 -16.62 0.49
N ASN A 116 39.38 -16.84 -0.59
CA ASN A 116 39.12 -18.16 -1.15
C ASN A 116 39.43 -18.25 -2.65
N SER A 117 40.51 -18.94 -3.00
CA SER A 117 41.04 -19.02 -4.39
C SER A 117 40.45 -20.16 -5.23
N ASP A 118 39.62 -21.05 -4.67
CA ASP A 118 39.11 -22.23 -5.36
C ASP A 118 37.74 -21.96 -6.02
N THR A 119 37.58 -22.25 -7.31
CA THR A 119 36.50 -21.69 -8.15
C THR A 119 35.25 -22.57 -8.25
N ALA A 120 35.38 -23.90 -8.23
CA ALA A 120 34.25 -24.80 -8.49
C ALA A 120 33.30 -24.95 -7.29
N SER A 121 33.85 -25.13 -6.07
CA SER A 121 33.03 -25.11 -4.84
C SER A 121 32.41 -23.73 -4.60
N SER A 122 33.00 -22.68 -5.18
CA SER A 122 32.54 -21.31 -4.96
C SER A 122 31.28 -20.95 -5.72
N ALA A 123 31.06 -21.53 -6.90
CA ALA A 123 29.87 -21.23 -7.70
C ALA A 123 28.55 -21.63 -7.00
N ASN A 124 28.52 -22.80 -6.35
CA ASN A 124 27.33 -23.26 -5.63
C ASN A 124 27.05 -22.39 -4.40
N GLU A 125 28.08 -22.09 -3.60
CA GLU A 125 27.93 -21.25 -2.41
C GLU A 125 27.47 -19.82 -2.77
N ILE A 126 27.99 -19.24 -3.87
CA ILE A 126 27.52 -17.95 -4.40
C ILE A 126 26.06 -18.01 -4.84
N GLN A 127 25.68 -19.06 -5.59
CA GLN A 127 24.30 -19.21 -6.04
C GLN A 127 23.35 -19.27 -4.84
N ARG A 128 23.64 -20.11 -3.84
CA ARG A 128 22.79 -20.25 -2.65
C ARG A 128 22.72 -18.97 -1.83
N PHE A 129 23.82 -18.24 -1.72
CA PHE A 129 23.82 -16.95 -1.04
C PHE A 129 22.96 -15.92 -1.78
N ASN A 130 23.06 -15.86 -3.11
CA ASN A 130 22.22 -14.97 -3.91
C ASN A 130 20.74 -15.29 -3.74
N GLU A 131 20.36 -16.58 -3.73
CA GLU A 131 18.98 -17.02 -3.46
C GLU A 131 18.50 -16.53 -2.07
N GLY A 132 19.32 -16.65 -1.02
CA GLY A 132 18.99 -16.16 0.31
C GLY A 132 18.84 -14.63 0.38
N VAL A 133 19.72 -13.89 -0.29
CA VAL A 133 19.63 -12.42 -0.39
C VAL A 133 18.39 -12.00 -1.19
N ASP A 134 18.11 -12.66 -2.32
CA ASP A 134 16.97 -12.32 -3.17
C ASP A 134 15.64 -12.61 -2.47
N GLN A 135 15.56 -13.68 -1.67
CA GLN A 135 14.43 -13.94 -0.77
C GLN A 135 14.26 -12.80 0.25
N ALA A 136 15.34 -12.38 0.92
CA ALA A 136 15.28 -11.28 1.88
C ALA A 136 14.85 -9.96 1.21
N ILE A 137 15.32 -9.67 -0.01
CA ILE A 137 14.88 -8.51 -0.79
C ILE A 137 13.38 -8.60 -1.11
N ALA A 138 12.90 -9.75 -1.57
CA ALA A 138 11.49 -9.93 -1.92
C ALA A 138 10.57 -9.72 -0.71
N GLU A 139 10.92 -10.31 0.44
CA GLU A 139 10.19 -10.12 1.70
C GLU A 139 10.22 -8.65 2.16
N SER A 140 11.40 -8.04 2.11
CA SER A 140 11.64 -6.66 2.52
C SER A 140 10.86 -5.66 1.68
N VAL A 141 10.95 -5.76 0.36
CA VAL A 141 10.23 -4.88 -0.59
C VAL A 141 8.72 -5.08 -0.50
N GLY A 142 8.26 -6.33 -0.44
CA GLY A 142 6.83 -6.64 -0.30
C GLY A 142 6.25 -6.05 0.99
N PHE A 143 6.96 -6.21 2.10
CA PHE A 143 6.57 -5.65 3.38
C PHE A 143 6.63 -4.12 3.39
N PHE A 144 7.70 -3.53 2.87
CA PHE A 144 7.87 -2.08 2.76
C PHE A 144 6.72 -1.44 1.96
N ALA A 145 6.38 -2.02 0.81
CA ALA A 145 5.30 -1.51 -0.03
C ALA A 145 3.94 -1.59 0.69
N ALA A 146 3.66 -2.72 1.36
CA ALA A 146 2.43 -2.88 2.15
C ALA A 146 2.35 -1.89 3.33
N GLU A 147 3.48 -1.61 3.98
CA GLU A 147 3.55 -0.68 5.11
C GLU A 147 3.38 0.77 4.63
N MET A 148 4.05 1.17 3.55
CA MET A 148 3.87 2.49 2.94
C MET A 148 2.42 2.73 2.48
N GLU A 149 1.78 1.70 1.93
CA GLU A 149 0.37 1.74 1.56
C GLU A 149 -0.53 1.92 2.79
N ARG A 150 -0.25 1.19 3.87
CA ARG A 150 -0.96 1.34 5.15
C ARG A 150 -0.83 2.76 5.71
N TRP A 151 0.38 3.33 5.72
CA TRP A 151 0.60 4.70 6.20
C TRP A 151 -0.12 5.74 5.35
N ARG A 152 -0.12 5.57 4.02
CA ARG A 152 -0.89 6.42 3.11
C ARG A 152 -2.38 6.42 3.46
N ASN A 153 -2.94 5.26 3.77
CA ASN A 153 -4.35 5.12 4.14
C ASN A 153 -4.69 5.80 5.47
N VAL A 154 -3.85 5.60 6.48
CA VAL A 154 -4.03 6.28 7.78
C VAL A 154 -3.96 7.79 7.62
N PHE A 155 -2.97 8.28 6.86
CA PHE A 155 -2.82 9.71 6.60
C PHE A 155 -4.03 10.32 5.90
N LEU A 156 -4.55 9.68 4.86
CA LEU A 156 -5.74 10.14 4.14
C LEU A 156 -6.99 10.11 5.02
N GLY A 157 -7.14 9.09 5.86
CA GLY A 157 -8.24 9.01 6.83
C GLY A 157 -8.23 10.16 7.84
N ILE A 158 -7.06 10.46 8.42
CA ILE A 158 -6.87 11.58 9.34
C ILE A 158 -7.15 12.90 8.63
N LEU A 159 -6.56 13.12 7.46
CA LEU A 159 -6.76 14.36 6.71
C LEU A 159 -8.24 14.58 6.36
N GLY A 160 -8.94 13.53 5.96
CA GLY A 160 -10.37 13.57 5.69
C GLY A 160 -11.20 13.94 6.92
N HIS A 161 -10.83 13.45 8.10
CA HIS A 161 -11.47 13.84 9.37
C HIS A 161 -11.19 15.31 9.71
N GLU A 162 -9.91 15.70 9.69
CA GLU A 162 -9.45 17.05 10.07
C GLU A 162 -9.95 18.15 9.13
N LEU A 163 -10.23 17.83 7.85
CA LEU A 163 -10.82 18.79 6.92
C LEU A 163 -12.34 18.89 7.05
N ARG A 164 -13.04 17.82 7.45
CA ARG A 164 -14.50 17.87 7.64
C ARG A 164 -14.91 18.77 8.81
N GLY A 165 -14.19 18.72 9.93
CA GLY A 165 -14.46 19.55 11.11
C GLY A 165 -14.59 21.06 10.82
N PRO A 166 -13.55 21.73 10.31
CA PRO A 166 -13.61 23.15 9.98
C PRO A 166 -14.61 23.45 8.86
N LEU A 167 -14.78 22.54 7.90
CA LEU A 167 -15.78 22.69 6.84
C LEU A 167 -17.20 22.69 7.38
N SER A 168 -17.54 21.78 8.28
CA SER A 168 -18.83 21.73 8.97
C SER A 168 -19.08 23.00 9.78
N ALA A 169 -18.06 23.54 10.45
CA ALA A 169 -18.17 24.80 11.20
C ALA A 169 -18.44 26.00 10.27
N ILE A 170 -17.74 26.08 9.13
CA ILE A 170 -17.98 27.12 8.11
C ILE A 170 -19.42 27.04 7.60
N LEU A 171 -19.87 25.83 7.22
CA LEU A 171 -21.22 25.60 6.71
C LEU A 171 -22.29 26.02 7.72
N LEU A 172 -22.15 25.62 8.99
CA LEU A 172 -23.08 25.99 10.06
C LEU A 172 -23.11 27.51 10.28
N ALA A 173 -21.94 28.16 10.33
CA ALA A 173 -21.85 29.61 10.50
C ALA A 173 -22.52 30.36 9.34
N THR A 174 -22.34 29.89 8.11
CA THR A 174 -22.99 30.48 6.94
C THR A 174 -24.50 30.23 6.88
N GLU A 175 -24.96 29.09 7.37
CA GLU A 175 -26.39 28.81 7.46
C GLU A 175 -27.08 29.76 8.46
N VAL A 176 -26.45 29.99 9.63
CA VAL A 176 -26.92 30.98 10.62
C VAL A 176 -26.96 32.39 10.02
N ILE A 177 -25.89 32.82 9.36
CA ILE A 177 -25.83 34.16 8.73
C ILE A 177 -26.89 34.29 7.63
N GLY A 178 -27.07 33.24 6.82
CA GLY A 178 -28.08 33.19 5.76
C GLY A 178 -29.49 33.40 6.31
N GLY A 179 -29.84 32.69 7.38
CA GLY A 179 -31.15 32.82 8.04
C GLY A 179 -31.43 34.20 8.64
N MET A 180 -30.39 34.97 8.99
CA MET A 180 -30.52 36.31 9.59
C MET A 180 -30.54 37.46 8.57
N SER A 181 -30.20 37.24 7.29
CA SER A 181 -29.91 38.33 6.33
C SER A 181 -30.56 38.13 4.95
N MET A 182 -31.79 37.60 4.93
CA MET A 182 -32.50 37.12 3.72
C MET A 182 -32.70 38.16 2.60
N ASP A 183 -32.64 39.47 2.89
CA ASP A 183 -32.88 40.54 1.91
C ASP A 183 -31.65 41.44 1.65
N THR A 184 -30.45 41.00 2.02
CA THR A 184 -29.22 41.79 1.86
C THR A 184 -28.38 41.30 0.67
N PRO A 185 -27.55 42.16 0.04
CA PRO A 185 -26.56 41.73 -0.95
C PRO A 185 -25.59 40.63 -0.45
N ILE A 186 -25.46 40.48 0.88
CA ILE A 186 -24.62 39.47 1.55
C ILE A 186 -25.20 38.06 1.38
N ALA A 187 -26.53 37.91 1.29
CA ALA A 187 -27.20 36.61 1.14
C ALA A 187 -26.68 35.81 -0.07
N LYS A 188 -26.42 36.48 -1.20
CA LYS A 188 -25.87 35.84 -2.41
C LYS A 188 -24.44 35.33 -2.21
N ASN A 189 -23.63 36.01 -1.40
CA ASN A 189 -22.27 35.57 -1.10
C ASN A 189 -22.27 34.42 -0.09
N VAL A 190 -23.17 34.45 0.90
CA VAL A 190 -23.38 33.36 1.87
C VAL A 190 -23.82 32.08 1.16
N ALA A 191 -24.80 32.16 0.26
CA ALA A 191 -25.24 31.00 -0.54
C ALA A 191 -24.09 30.39 -1.36
N ARG A 192 -23.22 31.21 -1.95
CA ARG A 192 -22.03 30.73 -2.67
C ARG A 192 -21.03 30.02 -1.78
N ILE A 193 -20.85 30.46 -0.53
CA ILE A 193 -19.95 29.79 0.43
C ILE A 193 -20.53 28.44 0.84
N VAL A 194 -21.85 28.36 1.08
CA VAL A 194 -22.56 27.10 1.34
C VAL A 194 -22.39 26.13 0.18
N ASP A 195 -22.68 26.55 -1.05
CA ASP A 195 -22.53 25.72 -2.25
C ASP A 195 -21.09 25.22 -2.43
N GLY A 196 -20.11 26.10 -2.20
CA GLY A 196 -18.69 25.76 -2.25
C GLY A 196 -18.28 24.76 -1.17
N GLY A 197 -18.79 24.94 0.05
CA GLY A 197 -18.49 24.05 1.17
C GLY A 197 -19.12 22.66 1.00
N GLU A 198 -20.36 22.59 0.53
CA GLU A 198 -21.04 21.35 0.16
C GLU A 198 -20.29 20.60 -0.94
N ARG A 199 -19.78 21.32 -1.95
CA ARG A 199 -18.94 20.74 -2.99
C ARG A 199 -17.62 20.21 -2.44
N MET A 200 -16.96 20.92 -1.53
CA MET A 200 -15.74 20.44 -0.87
C MET A 200 -16.01 19.18 -0.04
N ARG A 201 -17.14 19.12 0.66
CA ARG A 201 -17.54 17.93 1.43
C ARG A 201 -17.69 16.72 0.52
N ALA A 202 -18.43 16.89 -0.58
CA ALA A 202 -18.61 15.83 -1.57
C ALA A 202 -17.28 15.34 -2.17
N LEU A 203 -16.34 16.25 -2.46
CA LEU A 203 -15.01 15.86 -2.97
C LEU A 203 -14.17 15.10 -1.93
N LEU A 204 -14.25 15.49 -0.66
CA LEU A 204 -13.58 14.78 0.43
C LEU A 204 -14.16 13.37 0.63
N ASP A 205 -15.48 13.25 0.60
CA ASP A 205 -16.17 11.96 0.68
C ASP A 205 -15.81 11.07 -0.51
N ASP A 206 -15.89 11.59 -1.74
CA ASP A 206 -15.52 10.88 -2.97
C ASP A 206 -14.04 10.43 -2.95
N LEU A 207 -13.12 11.27 -2.45
CA LEU A 207 -11.69 10.93 -2.31
C LEU A 207 -11.49 9.78 -1.31
N LEU A 208 -12.19 9.80 -0.18
CA LEU A 208 -12.07 8.77 0.84
C LEU A 208 -12.70 7.45 0.38
N ASP A 209 -13.84 7.51 -0.30
CA ASP A 209 -14.50 6.34 -0.87
C ASP A 209 -13.68 5.72 -2.01
N PHE A 210 -13.11 6.55 -2.89
CA PHE A 210 -12.18 6.09 -3.93
C PHE A 210 -11.01 5.35 -3.32
N ASN A 211 -10.37 5.92 -2.29
CA ASN A 211 -9.29 5.25 -1.58
C ASN A 211 -9.76 3.90 -1.02
N ARG A 212 -10.85 3.84 -0.25
CA ARG A 212 -11.38 2.56 0.28
C ARG A 212 -11.63 1.51 -0.81
N ALA A 213 -12.19 1.92 -1.95
CA ALA A 213 -12.50 1.03 -3.07
C ALA A 213 -11.25 0.51 -3.78
N SER A 214 -10.27 1.38 -4.07
CA SER A 214 -9.00 1.00 -4.70
C SER A 214 -8.17 0.04 -3.85
N PHE A 215 -8.44 -0.07 -2.55
CA PHE A 215 -7.74 -0.96 -1.62
C PHE A 215 -8.49 -2.25 -1.28
N GLY A 216 -9.55 -2.60 -2.00
CA GLY A 216 -10.28 -3.85 -1.79
C GLY A 216 -11.09 -3.93 -0.48
N LEU A 217 -11.11 -2.85 0.31
CA LEU A 217 -11.98 -2.70 1.49
C LEU A 217 -13.46 -2.50 1.11
N GLY A 218 -13.71 -2.27 -0.18
CA GLY A 218 -15.04 -2.05 -0.74
C GLY A 218 -15.61 -0.68 -0.38
N ILE A 219 -16.69 -0.34 -1.07
CA ILE A 219 -17.50 0.84 -0.76
C ILE A 219 -18.53 0.42 0.30
N LEU A 220 -18.64 1.17 1.40
CA LEU A 220 -19.66 0.92 2.41
C LEU A 220 -21.04 1.26 1.84
N ILE A 221 -21.87 0.24 1.63
CA ILE A 221 -23.25 0.42 1.16
C ILE A 221 -24.18 0.43 2.37
N ASP A 222 -24.66 1.61 2.75
CA ASP A 222 -25.73 1.77 3.74
C ASP A 222 -27.09 1.42 3.10
N ARG A 223 -27.58 0.20 3.37
CA ARG A 223 -28.83 -0.31 2.79
C ARG A 223 -30.03 0.19 3.58
N LYS A 224 -30.79 1.13 3.00
CA LYS A 224 -32.05 1.62 3.56
C LYS A 224 -33.23 1.30 2.65
N PRO A 225 -34.38 0.83 3.18
CA PRO A 225 -35.62 0.67 2.40
C PRO A 225 -35.98 2.02 1.77
N THR A 226 -35.87 2.11 0.44
CA THR A 226 -36.04 3.37 -0.30
C THR A 226 -37.11 3.15 -1.36
N ASN A 227 -38.15 4.00 -1.34
CA ASN A 227 -39.19 3.97 -2.37
C ASN A 227 -38.67 4.62 -3.65
N LEU A 228 -38.34 3.80 -4.65
CA LEU A 228 -37.78 4.24 -5.93
C LEU A 228 -38.67 5.25 -6.67
N ALA A 229 -39.98 5.23 -6.44
CA ALA A 229 -40.92 6.17 -7.06
C ALA A 229 -40.86 7.59 -6.46
N LEU A 230 -40.30 7.74 -5.25
CA LEU A 230 -40.20 9.02 -4.53
C LEU A 230 -38.79 9.63 -4.57
N THR A 231 -37.78 8.87 -4.99
CA THR A 231 -36.41 9.38 -5.18
C THR A 231 -36.35 10.32 -6.39
N ARG A 232 -36.57 11.62 -6.15
CA ARG A 232 -36.20 12.67 -7.10
C ARG A 232 -34.68 12.68 -7.23
N CYS A 233 -34.18 12.35 -8.41
CA CYS A 233 -32.78 12.39 -8.74
C CYS A 233 -32.30 13.87 -8.79
N ASN A 234 -31.89 14.43 -7.64
CA ASN A 234 -31.17 15.71 -7.59
C ASN A 234 -29.66 15.54 -7.85
N SER A 235 -29.26 14.51 -8.60
CA SER A 235 -27.91 14.46 -9.14
C SER A 235 -27.87 15.28 -10.43
N GLN A 236 -27.37 16.51 -10.37
CA GLN A 236 -26.72 17.08 -11.55
C GLN A 236 -25.70 16.06 -12.08
N PRO A 237 -25.48 15.97 -13.40
CA PRO A 237 -24.60 14.97 -13.99
C PRO A 237 -23.17 15.14 -13.44
N ARG A 238 -22.82 14.32 -12.43
CA ARG A 238 -21.44 14.18 -11.96
C ARG A 238 -20.64 13.64 -13.15
N SER A 239 -19.55 14.34 -13.44
CA SER A 239 -18.78 14.32 -14.67
C SER A 239 -18.42 12.91 -15.18
N ARG A 240 -18.85 12.65 -16.42
CA ARG A 240 -18.57 11.46 -17.23
C ARG A 240 -17.15 11.42 -17.82
N LYS A 241 -16.13 11.92 -17.11
CA LYS A 241 -14.74 11.93 -17.59
C LYS A 241 -13.76 11.49 -16.51
N LEU A 242 -12.95 10.50 -16.89
CA LEU A 242 -11.89 9.80 -16.15
C LEU A 242 -12.36 8.80 -15.09
N ILE A 243 -12.80 7.61 -15.53
CA ILE A 243 -12.16 6.36 -15.10
C ILE A 243 -12.21 5.36 -16.28
N ASP A 244 -11.08 5.12 -16.96
CA ASP A 244 -10.90 3.97 -17.85
C ASP A 244 -10.59 2.75 -16.95
N MET A 245 -11.64 2.14 -16.38
CA MET A 245 -11.55 0.89 -15.60
C MET A 245 -11.97 -0.27 -16.50
N ARG A 246 -11.01 -0.84 -17.24
CA ARG A 246 -11.29 -1.93 -18.18
C ARG A 246 -11.63 -3.28 -17.53
N ASP A 247 -11.45 -3.43 -16.22
CA ASP A 247 -11.64 -4.73 -15.55
C ASP A 247 -12.67 -4.72 -14.40
N LEU A 248 -13.41 -3.63 -14.16
CA LEU A 248 -14.46 -3.63 -13.15
C LEU A 248 -15.81 -4.08 -13.77
N VAL A 249 -16.06 -5.39 -13.77
CA VAL A 249 -17.38 -5.94 -14.13
C VAL A 249 -18.33 -5.75 -12.94
N LEU A 250 -19.25 -4.80 -13.06
CA LEU A 250 -20.30 -4.56 -12.07
C LEU A 250 -21.53 -5.43 -12.41
N ASP A 251 -21.66 -6.59 -11.75
CA ASP A 251 -22.86 -7.44 -11.89
C ASP A 251 -24.03 -6.86 -11.09
N ILE A 252 -24.99 -6.24 -11.78
CA ILE A 252 -26.20 -5.67 -11.19
C ILE A 252 -27.35 -6.69 -11.35
N HIS A 253 -27.75 -7.33 -10.25
CA HIS A 253 -28.95 -8.17 -10.20
C HIS A 253 -30.17 -7.36 -9.73
N LEU A 254 -31.04 -6.98 -10.66
CA LEU A 254 -32.31 -6.33 -10.35
C LEU A 254 -33.40 -7.38 -10.10
N ALA A 255 -33.81 -7.56 -8.85
CA ALA A 255 -35.02 -8.31 -8.52
C ALA A 255 -36.19 -7.33 -8.29
N ALA A 256 -37.00 -7.12 -9.32
CA ALA A 256 -38.25 -6.40 -9.17
C ALA A 256 -39.27 -7.30 -8.44
N ARG A 257 -39.69 -6.91 -7.23
CA ARG A 257 -40.93 -7.43 -6.61
C ARG A 257 -41.85 -6.24 -6.36
N GLY A 258 -42.88 -6.12 -7.20
CA GLY A 258 -44.02 -5.24 -7.04
C GLY A 258 -45.23 -5.87 -7.76
N PRO A 259 -46.48 -5.55 -7.37
CA PRO A 259 -47.67 -6.16 -7.95
C PRO A 259 -47.75 -5.85 -9.46
N GLN A 260 -47.90 -6.89 -10.26
CA GLN A 260 -48.20 -6.79 -11.69
C GLN A 260 -49.66 -6.38 -11.87
N ASP A 261 -50.00 -5.11 -11.66
CA ASP A 261 -51.28 -4.58 -12.15
C ASP A 261 -51.30 -3.05 -12.10
N SER A 262 -50.81 -2.43 -13.16
CA SER A 262 -51.32 -1.16 -13.68
C SER A 262 -50.70 -0.89 -15.04
N GLN A 263 -51.56 -0.70 -16.03
CA GLN A 263 -51.25 -0.48 -17.44
C GLN A 263 -50.18 0.61 -17.62
N TRP A 264 -49.09 0.27 -18.32
CA TRP A 264 -48.13 1.27 -18.77
C TRP A 264 -48.63 1.85 -20.10
N GLU A 265 -49.19 3.06 -20.07
CA GLU A 265 -49.45 3.80 -21.30
C GLU A 265 -48.16 4.45 -21.79
N SER A 266 -47.88 4.18 -23.07
CA SER A 266 -46.83 4.73 -23.93
C SER A 266 -46.42 6.17 -23.60
N ARG A 267 -45.17 6.37 -23.16
CA ARG A 267 -44.20 7.32 -23.74
C ARG A 267 -42.82 7.27 -23.06
N ARG A 268 -41.84 6.76 -23.82
CA ARG A 268 -40.36 6.84 -23.69
C ARG A 268 -39.68 5.94 -22.65
N PRO A 269 -38.60 5.22 -23.01
CA PRO A 269 -37.78 4.50 -22.05
C PRO A 269 -36.86 5.48 -21.32
N VAL A 270 -37.22 5.84 -20.09
CA VAL A 270 -36.27 6.45 -19.14
C VAL A 270 -35.45 5.30 -18.57
N VAL A 271 -34.26 5.11 -19.12
CA VAL A 271 -33.23 4.25 -18.53
C VAL A 271 -32.79 4.93 -17.23
N ALA A 272 -33.50 4.63 -16.14
CA ALA A 272 -33.14 5.05 -14.81
C ALA A 272 -31.98 4.18 -14.32
N ASN A 273 -30.77 4.70 -14.44
CA ASN A 273 -29.59 4.13 -13.80
C ASN A 273 -29.73 4.38 -12.28
N THR A 274 -30.22 3.39 -11.53
CA THR A 274 -30.13 3.39 -10.06
C THR A 274 -29.46 2.11 -9.63
N LEU A 275 -28.26 2.27 -9.06
CA LEU A 275 -27.39 1.21 -8.54
C LEU A 275 -28.07 0.51 -7.35
N VAL A 276 -28.58 -0.69 -7.58
CA VAL A 276 -28.67 -1.72 -6.53
C VAL A 276 -27.49 -2.65 -6.74
N THR A 277 -26.34 -2.29 -6.17
CA THR A 277 -25.11 -3.06 -6.37
C THR A 277 -25.03 -4.18 -5.32
N ALA A 278 -25.30 -5.42 -5.74
CA ALA A 278 -24.75 -6.59 -5.07
C ALA A 278 -23.33 -6.82 -5.63
N ALA A 279 -22.36 -6.02 -5.19
CA ALA A 279 -20.97 -6.23 -5.59
C ALA A 279 -20.42 -7.45 -4.84
N ARG A 280 -20.25 -8.57 -5.53
CA ARG A 280 -19.23 -9.57 -5.17
C ARG A 280 -18.02 -9.29 -6.04
N ALA A 281 -16.97 -8.72 -5.44
CA ALA A 281 -15.68 -8.65 -6.11
C ALA A 281 -15.15 -10.09 -6.27
N ARG A 282 -14.99 -10.55 -7.51
CA ARG A 282 -14.09 -11.66 -7.84
C ARG A 282 -12.92 -11.06 -8.59
N VAL A 283 -11.72 -11.29 -8.07
CA VAL A 283 -10.48 -11.12 -8.82
C VAL A 283 -10.36 -12.34 -9.73
N GLN A 284 -10.23 -12.13 -11.04
CA GLN A 284 -9.74 -13.18 -11.96
C GLN A 284 -8.22 -13.19 -11.95
#